data_AF-A0A7X9AC53-F1
#
_entry.id   AF-A0A7X9AC53-F1
#
_cell.length_a   1.000
_cell.length_b   1.000
_cell.length_c   1.000
_cell.angle_alpha   90.00
_cell.angle_beta   90.00
_cell.angle_gamma   90.00
#
_symmetry.space_group_name_H-M   'P 1'
#
loop_
_entity.id
_entity.type
_entity.pdbx_description
1 polymer ?
#
loop_
_entity_poly.entity_id
_entity_poly.type
_entity_poly.pdbx_seq_one_letter_code
_entity_poly.pdbx_strand_id
1 'polypeptide(L)'
;MPEQFKKRNFYDFSTADFRNCETQNISLVKDSDSETGEAFRVDVNAHHLYHPPFAVGLYDADMKKDMFFNTVRHSKEPGYHFYKIATTTLPDNGFIFMNRKWTVQLPVSKHRMKGEQFEFWVSVKFTGPRYMNDPNAPDCIYIDRFLLVEPVTEGK
;
A
#
# COMPACT_ATOMS: atom_id res chain seq x y z
N MET A 1 -9.22 -9.33 -9.32
CA MET A 1 -8.58 -10.03 -8.17
C MET A 1 -7.66 -11.19 -8.61
N PRO A 2 -6.36 -11.23 -8.22
CA PRO A 2 -5.42 -12.31 -8.55
C PRO A 2 -5.75 -13.70 -7.99
N GLU A 3 -5.32 -14.77 -8.69
CA GLU A 3 -5.56 -16.18 -8.32
C GLU A 3 -5.13 -16.52 -6.89
N GLN A 4 -4.01 -15.97 -6.42
CA GLN A 4 -3.44 -16.24 -5.10
C GLN A 4 -4.36 -15.85 -3.92
N PHE A 5 -5.36 -15.00 -4.16
CA PHE A 5 -6.32 -14.57 -3.14
C PHE A 5 -7.70 -15.24 -3.26
N LYS A 6 -8.01 -15.94 -4.37
CA LYS A 6 -9.38 -16.44 -4.64
C LYS A 6 -9.92 -17.43 -3.61
N LYS A 7 -9.05 -18.12 -2.86
CA LYS A 7 -9.42 -19.07 -1.80
C LYS A 7 -8.98 -18.61 -0.40
N ARG A 8 -8.66 -17.32 -0.26
CA ARG A 8 -8.23 -16.72 1.00
C ARG A 8 -9.32 -15.80 1.50
N ASN A 9 -9.46 -15.71 2.82
CA ASN A 9 -10.23 -14.63 3.43
C ASN A 9 -9.34 -13.39 3.50
N PHE A 10 -9.89 -12.25 3.11
CA PHE A 10 -9.19 -10.98 3.19
C PHE A 10 -10.16 -9.82 3.36
N TYR A 11 -9.64 -8.74 3.92
CA TYR A 11 -10.28 -7.43 3.91
C TYR A 11 -9.65 -6.61 2.78
N ASP A 12 -10.48 -6.11 1.88
CA ASP A 12 -10.08 -5.27 0.74
C ASP A 12 -10.40 -3.81 1.05
N PHE A 13 -9.38 -2.95 0.99
CA PHE A 13 -9.48 -1.52 1.22
C PHE A 13 -9.13 -0.79 -0.06
N SER A 14 -9.99 0.14 -0.46
CA SER A 14 -9.83 0.96 -1.65
C SER A 14 -9.31 2.35 -1.29
N THR A 15 -9.08 3.19 -2.31
CA THR A 15 -8.75 4.61 -2.11
C THR A 15 -9.73 5.35 -1.21
N ALA A 16 -11.01 4.94 -1.15
CA ALA A 16 -12.03 5.53 -0.28
C ALA A 16 -11.76 5.31 1.22
N ASP A 17 -10.98 4.29 1.58
CA ASP A 17 -10.60 3.98 2.96
C ASP A 17 -9.32 4.71 3.40
N PHE A 18 -8.58 5.30 2.44
CA PHE A 18 -7.33 5.96 2.70
C PHE A 18 -7.53 7.43 3.07
N ARG A 19 -6.58 7.97 3.83
CA ARG A 19 -6.44 9.38 4.13
C ARG A 19 -5.23 9.92 3.39
N ASN A 20 -5.45 11.03 2.69
CA ASN A 20 -4.35 11.84 2.18
C ASN A 20 -4.00 12.92 3.21
N CYS A 21 -2.81 12.82 3.78
CA CYS A 21 -2.27 13.76 4.76
C CYS A 21 -1.42 14.85 4.11
N GLU A 22 -1.37 14.92 2.77
CA GLU A 22 -0.63 15.92 2.00
C GLU A 22 -1.47 16.46 0.83
N THR A 23 -1.64 17.77 0.72
CA THR A 23 -2.55 18.35 -0.28
C THR A 23 -1.86 18.71 -1.59
N GLN A 24 -0.53 18.81 -1.62
CA GLN A 24 0.18 19.36 -2.78
C GLN A 24 0.74 18.31 -3.73
N ASN A 25 1.31 17.23 -3.18
CA ASN A 25 2.18 16.33 -3.93
C ASN A 25 1.60 14.93 -4.13
N ILE A 26 0.38 14.72 -3.64
CA ILE A 26 -0.38 13.48 -3.78
C ILE A 26 -1.77 13.83 -4.26
N SER A 27 -2.23 13.13 -5.28
CA SER A 27 -3.53 13.37 -5.92
C SER A 27 -4.29 12.06 -6.07
N LEU A 28 -5.58 12.07 -5.75
CA LEU A 28 -6.49 11.01 -6.17
C LEU A 28 -6.80 11.25 -7.66
N VAL A 29 -6.53 10.26 -8.50
CA VAL A 29 -6.70 10.36 -9.96
C VAL A 29 -7.57 9.21 -10.45
N LYS A 30 -8.28 9.44 -11.56
CA LYS A 30 -8.89 8.36 -12.34
C LYS A 30 -7.79 7.54 -12.99
N ASP A 31 -7.88 6.22 -12.91
CA ASP A 31 -6.91 5.30 -13.47
C ASP A 31 -7.63 4.05 -13.99
N SER A 32 -7.64 3.88 -15.31
CA SER A 32 -8.32 2.76 -15.96
C SER A 32 -7.66 1.41 -15.71
N ASP A 33 -6.39 1.39 -15.30
CA ASP A 33 -5.68 0.16 -14.97
C ASP A 33 -5.99 -0.30 -13.54
N SER A 34 -6.54 0.59 -12.69
CA SER A 34 -6.98 0.23 -11.35
C SER A 34 -8.29 -0.56 -11.41
N GLU A 35 -8.41 -1.58 -10.56
CA GLU A 35 -9.65 -2.33 -10.44
C GLU A 35 -10.79 -1.51 -9.83
N THR A 36 -10.48 -0.44 -9.10
CA THR A 36 -11.48 0.47 -8.53
C THR A 36 -11.75 1.70 -9.41
N GLY A 37 -10.99 1.86 -10.50
CA GLY A 37 -11.04 3.01 -11.41
C GLY A 37 -10.34 4.28 -10.89
N GLU A 38 -9.71 4.21 -9.71
CA GLU A 38 -9.04 5.33 -9.06
C GLU A 38 -7.76 4.89 -8.34
N ALA A 39 -6.81 5.82 -8.21
CA ALA A 39 -5.59 5.59 -7.44
C ALA A 39 -5.06 6.88 -6.83
N PHE A 40 -4.36 6.76 -5.70
CA PHE A 40 -3.48 7.82 -5.24
C PHE A 40 -2.20 7.81 -6.07
N ARG A 41 -1.97 8.89 -6.81
CA ARG A 41 -0.75 9.15 -7.57
C ARG A 41 0.20 10.00 -6.73
N VAL A 42 1.42 9.49 -6.58
CA VAL A 42 2.56 10.17 -5.97
C VAL A 42 3.56 10.51 -7.08
N ASP A 43 3.79 11.80 -7.31
CA ASP A 43 4.90 12.26 -8.15
C ASP A 43 6.20 12.13 -7.36
N VAL A 44 7.09 11.27 -7.84
CA VAL A 44 8.33 10.94 -7.12
C VAL A 44 9.29 12.12 -7.08
N ASN A 45 9.23 13.02 -8.05
CA ASN A 45 10.11 14.19 -8.10
C ASN A 45 9.62 15.35 -7.23
N ALA A 46 8.39 15.29 -6.73
CA ALA A 46 7.81 16.35 -5.93
C ALA A 46 8.44 16.45 -4.52
N HIS A 47 9.07 15.38 -4.01
CA HIS A 47 9.76 15.41 -2.73
C HIS A 47 10.80 14.28 -2.60
N HIS A 48 11.97 14.58 -2.01
CA HIS A 48 13.06 13.60 -1.86
C HIS A 48 12.67 12.33 -1.06
N LEU A 49 11.70 12.42 -0.16
CA LEU A 49 11.16 11.27 0.60
C LEU A 49 10.26 10.32 -0.24
N TYR A 50 9.92 10.70 -1.48
CA TYR A 50 9.20 9.83 -2.41
C TYR A 50 10.14 9.06 -3.34
N HIS A 51 11.44 9.40 -3.34
CA HIS A 51 12.44 8.68 -4.10
C HIS A 51 12.49 7.20 -3.70
N PRO A 52 12.80 6.29 -4.66
CA PRO A 52 12.93 4.89 -4.36
C PRO A 52 13.99 4.61 -3.27
N PRO A 53 13.83 3.47 -2.55
CA PRO A 53 12.75 2.51 -2.72
C PRO A 53 11.44 2.99 -2.06
N PHE A 54 10.31 2.67 -2.70
CA PHE A 54 8.99 2.88 -2.13
C PHE A 54 8.87 2.06 -0.84
N ALA A 55 8.37 2.66 0.22
CA ALA A 55 8.27 2.04 1.54
C ALA A 55 6.82 2.06 2.03
N VAL A 56 6.46 1.02 2.77
CA VAL A 56 5.16 0.88 3.45
C VAL A 56 5.44 0.42 4.87
N GLY A 57 4.75 1.01 5.83
CA GLY A 57 4.90 0.68 7.24
C GLY A 57 3.57 0.62 7.98
N LEU A 58 3.62 0.11 9.20
CA LEU A 58 2.51 0.11 10.15
C LEU A 58 2.99 0.78 11.43
N TYR A 59 2.28 1.82 11.85
CA TYR A 59 2.55 2.55 13.08
C TYR A 59 1.52 2.20 14.15
N ASP A 60 2.00 1.82 15.33
CA ASP A 60 1.19 1.65 16.54
C ASP A 60 1.16 2.99 17.28
N ALA A 61 -0.02 3.64 17.30
CA ALA A 61 -0.19 4.97 17.85
C ALA A 61 -0.25 4.97 19.39
N ASP A 62 -0.65 3.86 20.01
CA ASP A 62 -0.70 3.74 21.47
C ASP A 62 0.70 3.52 22.03
N MET A 63 1.47 2.63 21.41
CA MET A 63 2.87 2.33 21.78
C MET A 63 3.87 3.33 21.19
N LYS A 64 3.42 4.19 20.26
CA LYS A 64 4.22 5.19 19.55
C LYS A 64 5.45 4.61 18.84
N LYS A 65 5.28 3.49 18.13
CA LYS A 65 6.39 2.81 17.45
C LYS A 65 5.98 2.25 16.09
N ASP A 66 6.95 2.12 15.20
CA ASP A 66 6.79 1.35 13.97
C ASP A 66 6.73 -0.14 14.32
N MET A 67 5.68 -0.82 13.86
CA MET A 67 5.58 -2.28 13.90
C MET A 67 6.36 -2.93 12.75
N PHE A 68 6.33 -2.30 11.58
CA PHE A 68 7.24 -2.59 10.47
C PHE A 68 7.42 -1.37 9.58
N PHE A 69 8.51 -1.35 8.83
CA PHE A 69 8.79 -0.40 7.77
C PHE A 69 9.58 -1.10 6.67
N ASN A 70 8.88 -1.58 5.64
CA ASN A 70 9.47 -2.41 4.60
C ASN A 70 9.44 -1.71 3.25
N THR A 71 10.38 -2.09 2.39
CA THR A 71 10.50 -1.52 1.05
C THR A 71 9.92 -2.47 0.00
N VAL A 72 9.29 -1.89 -1.01
CA VAL A 72 8.76 -2.61 -2.17
C VAL A 72 9.80 -2.56 -3.28
N ARG A 73 10.20 -3.74 -3.75
CA ARG A 73 10.91 -3.88 -5.01
C ARG A 73 9.88 -3.86 -6.13
N HIS A 74 9.91 -2.82 -6.96
CA HIS A 74 8.99 -2.71 -8.10
C HIS A 74 9.12 -3.90 -9.05
N SER A 75 8.00 -4.32 -9.62
CA SER A 75 7.94 -5.27 -10.73
C SER A 75 8.61 -4.67 -11.97
N LYS A 76 9.17 -5.52 -12.83
CA LYS A 76 9.61 -5.14 -14.17
C LYS A 76 8.47 -5.13 -15.19
N GLU A 77 7.33 -5.70 -14.82
CA GLU A 77 6.14 -5.75 -15.65
C GLU A 77 5.26 -4.52 -15.39
N PRO A 78 4.65 -3.93 -16.43
CA PRO A 78 3.76 -2.79 -16.27
C PRO A 78 2.49 -3.16 -15.49
N GLY A 79 1.73 -2.14 -15.08
CA GLY A 79 0.45 -2.30 -14.41
C GLY A 79 0.53 -2.46 -12.90
N TYR A 80 -0.62 -2.76 -12.28
CA TYR A 80 -0.73 -2.97 -10.85
C TYR A 80 -0.31 -4.39 -10.46
N HIS A 81 0.56 -4.46 -9.46
CA HIS A 81 1.00 -5.72 -8.85
C HIS A 81 0.76 -5.67 -7.36
N PHE A 82 0.40 -6.82 -6.78
CA PHE A 82 0.28 -6.96 -5.33
C PHE A 82 1.63 -7.35 -4.72
N TYR A 83 2.09 -6.56 -3.75
CA TYR A 83 3.32 -6.80 -3.03
C TYR A 83 3.02 -7.13 -1.58
N LYS A 84 3.49 -8.29 -1.11
CA LYS A 84 3.47 -8.63 0.31
C LYS A 84 4.50 -7.79 1.05
N ILE A 85 4.06 -7.04 2.04
CA ILE A 85 4.87 -6.11 2.81
C ILE A 85 5.37 -6.75 4.10
N ALA A 86 4.48 -7.40 4.84
CA ALA A 86 4.79 -8.01 6.12
C ALA A 86 3.74 -9.05 6.50
N THR A 87 4.05 -9.85 7.52
CA THR A 87 3.07 -10.60 8.30
C THR A 87 3.22 -10.15 9.74
N THR A 88 2.17 -9.55 10.32
CA THR A 88 2.22 -9.04 11.70
C THR A 88 0.82 -8.94 12.32
N THR A 89 0.77 -8.62 13.61
CA THR A 89 -0.48 -8.35 14.33
C THR A 89 -0.90 -6.90 14.16
N LEU A 90 -2.20 -6.64 14.03
CA LEU A 90 -2.72 -5.27 14.05
C LEU A 90 -2.75 -4.69 15.46
N PRO A 91 -2.29 -3.43 15.64
CA PRO A 91 -2.47 -2.71 16.89
C PRO A 91 -3.92 -2.24 17.06
N ASP A 92 -4.29 -1.92 18.29
CA ASP A 92 -5.62 -1.39 18.64
C ASP A 92 -5.91 -0.06 17.94
N ASN A 93 -4.89 0.78 17.91
CA ASN A 93 -4.92 2.11 17.36
C ASN A 93 -3.62 2.33 16.58
N GLY A 94 -3.77 2.64 15.29
CA GLY A 94 -2.64 2.77 14.41
C GLY A 94 -3.08 3.02 12.98
N PHE A 95 -2.10 3.14 12.11
CA PHE A 95 -2.33 3.29 10.69
C PHE A 95 -1.20 2.63 9.91
N ILE A 96 -1.57 2.03 8.79
CA ILE A 96 -0.61 1.74 7.73
C ILE A 96 -0.29 3.06 7.07
N PHE A 97 0.98 3.31 6.79
CA PHE A 97 1.41 4.46 6.01
C PHE A 97 2.18 4.00 4.79
N MET A 98 2.03 4.75 3.72
CA MET A 98 2.68 4.52 2.44
C MET A 98 3.58 5.71 2.13
N ASN A 99 4.72 5.42 1.51
CA ASN A 99 5.89 6.29 1.31
C ASN A 99 6.57 6.77 2.62
N ARG A 100 7.82 7.24 2.51
CA ARG A 100 8.64 7.63 3.67
C ARG A 100 8.18 8.91 4.37
N LYS A 101 7.28 9.67 3.74
CA LYS A 101 6.68 10.89 4.31
C LYS A 101 5.35 10.61 5.01
N TRP A 102 4.85 9.37 4.95
CA TRP A 102 3.63 8.91 5.63
C TRP A 102 2.38 9.68 5.19
N THR A 103 2.33 10.05 3.91
CA THR A 103 1.35 10.99 3.38
C THR A 103 0.08 10.32 2.87
N VAL A 104 0.11 9.02 2.58
CA VAL A 104 -1.11 8.22 2.39
C VAL A 104 -1.21 7.23 3.53
N GLN A 105 -2.32 7.26 4.26
CA GLN A 105 -2.52 6.44 5.46
C GLN A 105 -3.81 5.64 5.37
N LEU A 106 -3.80 4.40 5.86
CA LEU A 106 -4.98 3.59 6.11
C LEU A 106 -5.11 3.38 7.62
N PRO A 107 -6.08 4.02 8.30
CA PRO A 107 -6.36 3.74 9.70
C PRO A 107 -6.78 2.29 9.89
N VAL A 108 -6.19 1.60 10.88
CA VAL A 108 -6.49 0.18 11.15
C VAL A 108 -7.35 -0.06 12.40
N SER A 109 -7.94 1.01 12.95
CA SER A 109 -8.77 0.96 14.16
C SER A 109 -10.10 0.22 13.90
N LYS A 110 -10.11 -1.11 14.01
CA LYS A 110 -11.34 -1.92 14.02
C LYS A 110 -11.23 -3.01 15.09
N HIS A 111 -12.10 -2.95 16.09
CA HIS A 111 -12.13 -3.88 17.22
C HIS A 111 -12.19 -5.36 16.80
N ARG A 112 -12.76 -5.68 15.62
CA ARG A 112 -12.92 -7.05 15.14
C ARG A 112 -11.61 -7.69 14.65
N MET A 113 -10.63 -6.92 14.18
CA MET A 113 -9.35 -7.45 13.65
C MET A 113 -8.21 -7.34 14.67
N LYS A 114 -8.52 -6.91 15.90
CA LYS A 114 -7.55 -6.64 16.95
C LYS A 114 -6.85 -7.93 17.39
N GLY A 115 -5.53 -7.87 17.53
CA GLY A 115 -4.74 -9.00 18.06
C GLY A 115 -4.56 -10.16 17.07
N GLU A 116 -5.25 -10.14 15.93
CA GLU A 116 -5.11 -11.11 14.87
C GLU A 116 -3.89 -10.78 13.99
N GLN A 117 -3.23 -11.85 13.53
CA GLN A 117 -2.13 -11.74 12.58
C GLN A 117 -2.67 -11.70 11.16
N PHE A 118 -2.15 -10.81 10.33
CA PHE A 118 -2.50 -10.71 8.91
C PHE A 118 -1.26 -10.67 8.04
N GLU A 119 -1.40 -11.08 6.78
CA GLU A 119 -0.49 -10.69 5.72
C GLU A 119 -0.93 -9.35 5.14
N PHE A 120 0.01 -8.42 5.05
CA PHE A 120 -0.20 -7.06 4.59
C PHE A 120 0.22 -6.99 3.12
N TRP A 121 -0.72 -6.70 2.23
CA TRP A 121 -0.46 -6.59 0.80
C TRP A 121 -0.91 -5.23 0.28
N VAL A 122 -0.12 -4.65 -0.61
CA VAL A 122 -0.46 -3.38 -1.27
C VAL A 122 -0.44 -3.58 -2.79
N SER A 123 -1.42 -3.02 -3.47
CA SER A 123 -1.45 -3.00 -4.93
C SER A 123 -0.86 -1.69 -5.43
N VAL A 124 0.22 -1.80 -6.21
CA VAL A 124 1.01 -0.64 -6.66
C VAL A 124 1.35 -0.77 -8.13
N LYS A 125 1.21 0.33 -8.85
CA LYS A 125 1.72 0.52 -10.21
C LYS A 125 2.82 1.56 -10.20
N PHE A 126 3.93 1.27 -10.88
CA PHE A 126 5.07 2.18 -11.03
C PHE A 126 5.18 2.60 -12.49
N THR A 127 5.45 3.88 -12.76
CA THR A 127 5.65 4.41 -14.11
C THR A 127 6.90 5.26 -14.21
N GLY A 128 7.35 5.51 -15.44
CA GLY A 128 8.48 6.38 -15.75
C GLY A 128 9.84 5.71 -15.71
N PRO A 129 10.88 6.39 -16.24
CA PRO A 129 12.20 5.84 -16.50
C PRO A 129 12.92 5.29 -15.27
N ARG A 130 12.55 5.73 -14.07
CA ARG A 130 13.19 5.27 -12.82
C ARG A 130 12.75 3.87 -12.39
N TYR A 131 11.58 3.42 -12.83
CA TYR A 131 11.01 2.12 -12.45
C TYR A 131 10.79 1.21 -13.65
N MET A 132 10.43 1.81 -14.79
CA MET A 132 10.11 1.13 -16.04
C MET A 132 11.01 1.69 -17.13
N ASN A 133 11.31 0.91 -18.17
CA ASN A 133 12.02 1.42 -19.35
C ASN A 133 11.07 2.21 -20.27
N ASP A 134 10.34 3.17 -19.70
CA ASP A 134 9.39 4.03 -20.40
C ASP A 134 9.77 5.50 -20.20
N PRO A 135 10.51 6.10 -21.16
CA PRO A 135 10.98 7.47 -21.05
C PRO A 135 9.88 8.53 -21.25
N ASN A 136 8.69 8.12 -21.73
CA ASN A 136 7.59 9.05 -22.03
C ASN A 136 6.59 9.19 -20.88
N ALA A 137 6.63 8.27 -19.91
CA ALA A 137 5.82 8.34 -18.71
C ALA A 137 6.54 9.11 -17.58
N PRO A 138 5.80 9.87 -16.74
CA PRO A 138 6.39 10.48 -15.56
C PRO A 138 6.78 9.43 -14.51
N ASP A 139 7.82 9.71 -13.72
CA ASP A 139 8.20 8.92 -12.54
C ASP A 139 7.12 9.04 -11.46
N CYS A 140 6.22 8.06 -11.40
CA CYS A 140 5.10 8.08 -10.45
C CYS A 140 4.89 6.72 -9.79
N ILE A 141 4.32 6.76 -8.59
CA ILE A 141 3.85 5.60 -7.84
C ILE A 141 2.34 5.75 -7.70
N TYR A 142 1.59 4.74 -8.08
CA TYR A 142 0.14 4.69 -7.98
C TYR A 142 -0.27 3.59 -7.01
N ILE A 143 -1.19 3.91 -6.10
CA ILE A 143 -1.68 3.01 -5.07
C ILE A 143 -3.21 3.01 -5.14
N ASP A 144 -3.81 1.86 -5.40
CA ASP A 144 -5.28 1.76 -5.51
C ASP A 144 -5.92 0.89 -4.41
N ARG A 145 -5.22 -0.14 -3.94
CA ARG A 145 -5.76 -1.09 -2.97
C ARG A 145 -4.77 -1.54 -1.92
N PHE A 146 -5.32 -1.93 -0.79
CA PHE A 146 -4.62 -2.59 0.30
C PHE A 146 -5.41 -3.82 0.75
N LEU A 147 -4.75 -4.96 0.95
CA LEU A 147 -5.37 -6.17 1.48
C LEU A 147 -4.77 -6.56 2.82
N LEU A 148 -5.64 -6.92 3.75
CA LEU A 148 -5.29 -7.70 4.94
C LEU A 148 -5.77 -9.12 4.70
N VAL A 149 -4.84 -10.04 4.48
CA VAL A 149 -5.16 -11.44 4.16
C VAL A 149 -4.95 -12.29 5.42
N GLU A 150 -5.98 -13.04 5.81
CA GLU A 150 -5.87 -13.99 6.92
C GLU A 150 -4.81 -15.06 6.60
N PRO A 151 -3.91 -15.41 7.53
CA PRO A 151 -2.91 -16.45 7.33
C PRO A 151 -3.55 -17.78 6.91
N VAL A 152 -2.85 -18.60 6.13
CA VAL A 152 -3.30 -19.98 5.89
C VAL A 152 -3.17 -20.71 7.22
N THR A 153 -4.28 -21.03 7.88
CA THR A 153 -4.28 -22.09 8.89
C THR A 153 -4.04 -23.41 8.16
N GLU A 154 -2.79 -23.87 8.13
CA GLU A 154 -2.53 -25.29 7.87
C GLU A 154 -3.29 -26.07 8.95
N GLY A 155 -4.28 -26.86 8.52
CA GLY A 155 -5.04 -27.72 9.42
C GLY A 155 -4.08 -28.64 10.17
N LYS A 156 -4.20 -28.64 11.50
CA LYS A 156 -3.68 -29.74 12.33
C LYS A 156 -4.43 -31.04 12.01
#